data_AF-A0A7S4IBX7-F1
#
_entry.id   AF-A0A7S4IBX7-F1
#
_cell.length_a   1.000
_cell.length_b   1.000
_cell.length_c   1.000
_cell.angle_alpha   90.00
_cell.angle_beta   90.00
_cell.angle_gamma   90.00
#
_symmetry.space_group_name_H-M   'P 1'
#
loop_
_entity.id
_entity.type
_entity.pdbx_description
1 polymer ?
#
loop_
_entity_poly.entity_id
_entity_poly.type
_entity_poly.pdbx_seq_one_letter_code
_entity_poly.pdbx_strand_id
1 'polypeptide(L)'
;VNSPPTGVDDVGLLNCISECSGCINVLNNDFDVDGPNESMSIFTSSQGFTVEGGELCYNGPPITSTTYKAIDEFGAESEAVLVAINNLISNSPSGSLATAASQSPSAAPSMSISFTPQESSTASVSASILPSPQESLILLPPAVASVSATPLIPIITRQAQIPSRSAEQAQQISRNPAQCQECESGNISVDLSPPGDTASEDQPPTRIVLQTTATSQAIGELEFTGQQPVGVLEASFASGLDTPDNVGSSVLDITITDPFGILITSLPDELEICITTGNRDPDDYECLGFFNEQERRWECEDRCLEERRQFLCGTTDHLTSFALLLGGNNNENECGSSGDFVIAWISLAAVVLALLFMLLGILAIEIHIRYKQYKSNHEMEEMTNRITKAQSMT
;
A
#
# COMPACT_ATOMS: atom_id res chain seq x y z
N VAL A 1 27.03 -4.17 -28.35
CA VAL A 1 27.74 -3.18 -27.53
C VAL A 1 27.72 -3.80 -26.17
N ASN A 2 28.87 -4.00 -25.53
CA ASN A 2 28.89 -4.63 -24.23
C ASN A 2 28.38 -3.63 -23.18
N SER A 3 27.22 -3.91 -22.63
CA SER A 3 26.56 -3.12 -21.61
C SER A 3 26.97 -3.69 -20.25
N PRO A 4 27.29 -2.85 -19.25
CA PRO A 4 27.56 -3.36 -17.91
C PRO A 4 26.35 -4.13 -17.35
N PRO A 5 26.58 -5.20 -16.56
CA PRO A 5 25.50 -5.87 -15.87
C PRO A 5 24.80 -4.92 -14.91
N THR A 6 23.52 -5.14 -14.64
CA THR A 6 22.78 -4.36 -13.63
C THR A 6 22.88 -5.07 -12.29
N GLY A 7 23.75 -4.54 -11.42
CA GLY A 7 23.86 -4.98 -10.02
C GLY A 7 22.70 -4.44 -9.20
N VAL A 8 22.08 -5.29 -8.39
CA VAL A 8 21.02 -4.94 -7.45
C VAL A 8 21.58 -5.02 -6.03
N ASP A 9 21.29 -4.01 -5.20
CA ASP A 9 21.74 -4.04 -3.81
C ASP A 9 21.13 -5.24 -3.06
N ASP A 10 21.96 -5.93 -2.29
CA ASP A 10 21.60 -7.15 -1.59
C ASP A 10 21.52 -6.97 -0.09
N VAL A 11 20.65 -7.76 0.54
CA VAL A 11 20.56 -7.87 1.99
C VAL A 11 20.80 -9.31 2.39
N GLY A 12 21.85 -9.51 3.20
CA GLY A 12 22.23 -10.83 3.71
C GLY A 12 22.13 -10.90 5.22
N LEU A 13 21.53 -11.98 5.72
CA LEU A 13 21.56 -12.28 7.15
C LEU A 13 22.85 -13.03 7.49
N LEU A 14 23.70 -12.39 8.29
CA LEU A 14 24.85 -13.05 8.90
C LEU A 14 24.50 -13.40 10.34
N ASN A 15 24.84 -14.61 10.76
CA ASN A 15 24.63 -15.05 12.14
C ASN A 15 25.88 -14.71 12.96
N CYS A 16 25.85 -13.62 13.74
CA CYS A 16 27.03 -13.15 14.46
C CYS A 16 26.76 -12.72 15.91
N ILE A 17 27.53 -13.28 16.85
CA ILE A 17 27.64 -12.76 18.22
C ILE A 17 28.96 -12.01 18.42
N SER A 18 30.07 -12.56 17.88
CA SER A 18 31.41 -11.96 17.96
C SER A 18 32.22 -12.14 16.69
N GLU A 19 31.98 -13.23 15.96
CA GLU A 19 32.50 -13.47 14.61
C GLU A 19 31.34 -13.90 13.71
N CYS A 20 31.25 -13.28 12.54
CA CYS A 20 30.31 -13.59 11.48
C CYS A 20 30.94 -14.62 10.54
N SER A 21 30.17 -15.65 10.19
CA SER A 21 30.52 -16.55 9.10
C SER A 21 29.28 -16.87 8.27
N GLY A 22 29.35 -16.72 6.96
CA GLY A 22 28.25 -17.03 6.05
C GLY A 22 28.58 -16.69 4.60
N CYS A 23 27.86 -17.30 3.67
CA CYS A 23 27.95 -17.03 2.23
C CYS A 23 26.60 -16.54 1.72
N ILE A 24 26.62 -15.50 0.88
CA ILE A 24 25.43 -14.89 0.31
C ILE A 24 25.56 -14.93 -1.21
N ASN A 25 24.55 -15.48 -1.88
CA ASN A 25 24.48 -15.46 -3.34
C ASN A 25 23.96 -14.11 -3.82
N VAL A 26 24.90 -13.21 -4.12
CA VAL A 26 24.61 -11.84 -4.60
C VAL A 26 24.23 -11.78 -6.08
N LEU A 27 24.42 -12.87 -6.85
CA LEU A 27 24.08 -12.88 -8.28
C LEU A 27 22.64 -13.33 -8.56
N ASN A 28 21.83 -13.59 -7.53
CA ASN A 28 20.51 -14.21 -7.70
C ASN A 28 19.44 -13.25 -8.27
N ASN A 29 19.62 -11.95 -8.04
CA ASN A 29 18.77 -10.83 -8.48
C ASN A 29 19.48 -9.91 -9.48
N ASP A 30 20.79 -10.07 -9.68
CA ASP A 30 21.55 -9.40 -10.73
C ASP A 30 21.17 -9.90 -12.11
N PHE A 31 21.24 -9.02 -13.13
CA PHE A 31 20.98 -9.41 -14.51
C PHE A 31 21.85 -8.66 -15.52
N ASP A 32 22.18 -9.35 -16.61
CA ASP A 32 22.80 -8.73 -17.78
C ASP A 32 21.74 -8.41 -18.84
N VAL A 33 21.80 -7.20 -19.39
CA VAL A 33 20.91 -6.75 -20.47
C VAL A 33 21.29 -7.36 -21.81
N ASP A 34 22.54 -7.81 -21.97
CA ASP A 34 23.05 -8.35 -23.23
C ASP A 34 22.60 -9.81 -23.46
N GLY A 35 22.19 -10.54 -22.41
CA GLY A 35 21.44 -11.79 -22.56
C GLY A 35 21.38 -12.70 -21.31
N PRO A 36 20.41 -13.63 -21.26
CA PRO A 36 20.16 -14.50 -20.10
C PRO A 36 21.16 -15.66 -19.93
N ASN A 37 22.14 -15.82 -20.83
CA ASN A 37 23.10 -16.92 -20.82
C ASN A 37 24.53 -16.47 -20.52
N GLU A 38 24.75 -15.20 -20.21
CA GLU A 38 26.08 -14.68 -19.95
C GLU A 38 26.48 -14.99 -18.50
N SER A 39 27.67 -15.56 -18.31
CA SER A 39 28.15 -15.91 -16.98
C SER A 39 28.68 -14.68 -16.27
N MET A 40 27.99 -14.24 -15.22
CA MET A 40 28.49 -13.19 -14.33
C MET A 40 29.46 -13.77 -13.29
N SER A 41 30.44 -12.97 -12.90
CA SER A 41 31.39 -13.29 -11.84
C SER A 41 31.51 -12.15 -10.85
N ILE A 42 31.78 -12.47 -9.58
CA ILE A 42 31.92 -11.48 -8.51
C ILE A 42 33.40 -11.19 -8.29
N PHE A 43 33.71 -9.91 -8.14
CA PHE A 43 34.97 -9.43 -7.60
C PHE A 43 34.70 -8.56 -6.37
N THR A 44 35.34 -8.86 -5.25
CA THR A 44 35.24 -8.02 -4.04
C THR A 44 36.50 -7.17 -3.85
N SER A 45 36.31 -5.93 -3.39
CA SER A 45 37.41 -5.01 -3.07
C SER A 45 37.68 -4.91 -1.56
N SER A 46 36.86 -5.54 -0.72
CA SER A 46 36.87 -5.34 0.73
C SER A 46 37.59 -6.46 1.49
N GLN A 47 38.25 -6.09 2.59
CA GLN A 47 38.92 -7.06 3.45
C GLN A 47 37.89 -7.90 4.22
N GLY A 48 38.10 -9.22 4.24
CA GLY A 48 37.28 -10.17 5.01
C GLY A 48 36.23 -10.93 4.19
N PHE A 49 36.04 -10.57 2.92
CA PHE A 49 35.20 -11.34 1.99
C PHE A 49 36.04 -12.18 1.04
N THR A 50 35.55 -13.39 0.76
CA THR A 50 36.08 -14.31 -0.24
C THR A 50 34.96 -14.72 -1.19
N VAL A 51 35.28 -14.88 -2.47
CA VAL A 51 34.30 -15.36 -3.47
C VAL A 51 34.46 -16.87 -3.60
N GLU A 52 33.41 -17.62 -3.30
CA GLU A 52 33.38 -19.09 -3.44
C GLU A 52 32.14 -19.50 -4.24
N GLY A 53 32.34 -20.13 -5.41
CA GLY A 53 31.22 -20.69 -6.18
C GLY A 53 30.18 -19.68 -6.71
N GLY A 54 30.54 -18.40 -6.83
CA GLY A 54 29.59 -17.35 -7.19
C GLY A 54 28.83 -16.77 -6.00
N GLU A 55 29.24 -17.10 -4.77
CA GLU A 55 28.75 -16.50 -3.54
C GLU A 55 29.83 -15.62 -2.90
N LEU A 56 29.38 -14.60 -2.18
CA LEU A 56 30.24 -13.76 -1.37
C LEU A 56 30.24 -14.29 0.08
N CYS A 57 31.33 -14.93 0.47
CA CYS A 57 31.53 -15.49 1.80
C CYS A 57 32.26 -14.50 2.70
N TYR A 58 31.78 -14.32 3.92
CA TYR A 58 32.40 -13.46 4.93
C TYR A 58 32.86 -14.30 6.11
N ASN A 59 34.07 -14.01 6.62
CA ASN A 59 34.56 -14.56 7.87
C ASN A 59 35.33 -13.48 8.64
N GLY A 60 34.72 -12.90 9.68
CA GLY A 60 35.32 -11.78 10.40
C GLY A 60 34.41 -11.13 11.46
N PRO A 61 34.83 -10.01 12.04
CA PRO A 61 34.01 -9.25 13.00
C PRO A 61 32.72 -8.70 12.36
N PRO A 62 31.70 -8.31 13.14
CA PRO A 62 30.48 -7.74 12.59
C PRO A 62 30.73 -6.53 11.68
N ILE A 63 30.12 -6.57 10.50
CA ILE A 63 30.13 -5.50 9.51
C ILE A 63 28.69 -5.14 9.15
N THR A 64 28.47 -3.90 8.74
CA THR A 64 27.15 -3.41 8.34
C THR A 64 26.95 -3.48 6.83
N SER A 65 28.00 -3.28 6.04
CA SER A 65 27.90 -3.33 4.58
C SER A 65 29.25 -3.54 3.88
N THR A 66 29.19 -3.97 2.64
CA THR A 66 30.34 -4.04 1.73
C THR A 66 29.93 -3.76 0.29
N THR A 67 30.86 -3.30 -0.53
CA THR A 67 30.64 -3.11 -1.97
C THR A 67 31.29 -4.25 -2.73
N TYR A 68 30.56 -4.85 -3.66
CA TYR A 68 31.08 -5.85 -4.59
C TYR A 68 30.93 -5.36 -6.03
N LYS A 69 31.69 -5.99 -6.93
CA LYS A 69 31.62 -5.74 -8.36
C LYS A 69 31.12 -6.99 -9.08
N ALA A 70 30.07 -6.84 -9.88
CA ALA A 70 29.67 -7.85 -10.84
C ALA A 70 30.38 -7.58 -12.17
N ILE A 71 30.98 -8.62 -12.75
CA ILE A 71 31.71 -8.56 -14.02
C ILE A 71 31.13 -9.60 -14.97
N ASP A 72 30.75 -9.14 -16.16
CA ASP A 72 30.29 -10.03 -17.24
C ASP A 72 31.46 -10.79 -17.90
N GLU A 73 31.16 -11.67 -18.86
CA GLU A 73 32.18 -12.46 -19.56
C GLU A 73 33.08 -11.62 -20.49
N PHE A 74 32.67 -10.39 -20.80
CA PHE A 74 33.35 -9.45 -21.69
C PHE A 74 34.12 -8.35 -20.95
N GLY A 75 34.07 -8.36 -19.61
CA GLY A 75 34.79 -7.46 -18.71
C GLY A 75 34.12 -6.11 -18.45
N ALA A 76 32.82 -5.91 -18.73
CA ALA A 76 32.14 -4.75 -18.16
C ALA A 76 31.75 -5.00 -16.71
N GLU A 77 31.85 -3.94 -15.91
CA GLU A 77 31.71 -4.01 -14.46
C GLU A 77 30.54 -3.14 -14.00
N SER A 78 29.82 -3.60 -12.99
CA SER A 78 28.92 -2.77 -12.18
C SER A 78 29.23 -2.91 -10.70
N GLU A 79 28.85 -1.91 -9.91
CA GLU A 79 29.03 -1.86 -8.46
C GLU A 79 27.68 -1.98 -7.76
N ALA A 80 27.60 -2.82 -6.74
CA ALA A 80 26.43 -3.01 -5.89
C ALA A 80 26.86 -3.13 -4.42
N VAL A 81 25.91 -2.87 -3.51
CA VAL A 81 26.14 -2.89 -2.07
C VAL A 81 25.46 -4.10 -1.45
N LEU A 82 26.22 -4.89 -0.69
CA LEU A 82 25.68 -5.90 0.21
C LEU A 82 25.57 -5.30 1.61
N VAL A 83 24.36 -5.24 2.16
CA VAL A 83 24.10 -4.90 3.56
C VAL A 83 24.02 -6.18 4.38
N ALA A 84 24.91 -6.31 5.37
CA ALA A 84 24.93 -7.44 6.27
C ALA A 84 24.13 -7.11 7.53
N ILE A 85 22.98 -7.76 7.70
CA ILE A 85 22.17 -7.63 8.91
C ILE A 85 22.59 -8.72 9.88
N ASN A 86 22.98 -8.29 11.08
CA ASN A 86 23.32 -9.22 12.14
C ASN A 86 22.04 -9.76 12.78
N ASN A 87 21.76 -11.05 12.60
CA ASN A 87 20.58 -11.67 13.19
C ASN A 87 20.81 -11.91 14.69
N LEU A 88 20.67 -10.86 15.49
CA LEU A 88 20.64 -10.95 16.94
C LEU A 88 19.28 -11.53 17.34
N ILE A 89 19.15 -12.85 17.28
CA ILE A 89 18.00 -13.55 17.86
C ILE A 89 17.96 -13.16 19.33
N SER A 90 16.99 -12.32 19.68
CA SER A 90 16.70 -11.92 21.06
C SER A 90 16.17 -13.14 21.79
N ASN A 91 17.08 -13.96 22.31
CA ASN A 91 16.76 -14.97 23.31
C ASN A 91 16.44 -14.26 24.63
N SER A 92 15.32 -13.55 24.65
CA SER A 92 14.70 -13.10 25.89
C SER A 92 14.26 -14.37 26.63
N PRO A 93 14.82 -14.68 27.81
CA PRO A 93 14.44 -15.89 28.53
C PRO A 93 12.98 -15.75 28.94
N SER A 94 12.08 -16.53 28.33
CA SER A 94 10.73 -16.70 28.84
C SER A 94 10.84 -17.17 30.29
N GLY A 95 10.41 -16.32 31.22
CA GLY A 95 10.43 -16.60 32.65
C GLY A 95 9.56 -17.81 32.97
N SER A 96 10.17 -18.98 33.03
CA SER A 96 9.56 -20.16 33.63
C SER A 96 9.40 -19.92 35.13
N LEU A 97 8.15 -19.74 35.57
CA LEU A 97 7.79 -19.72 36.99
C LEU A 97 8.24 -21.02 37.66
N ALA A 98 9.30 -20.92 38.46
CA ALA A 98 9.78 -22.00 39.30
C ALA A 98 8.77 -22.28 40.43
N THR A 99 8.08 -23.40 40.34
CA THR A 99 7.31 -23.96 41.45
C THR A 99 8.27 -24.74 42.34
N ALA A 100 8.42 -24.30 43.59
CA ALA A 100 9.27 -24.95 44.58
C ALA A 100 8.70 -26.31 45.00
N ALA A 101 9.49 -27.37 44.87
CA ALA A 101 9.27 -28.62 45.60
C ALA A 101 10.61 -29.26 45.99
N SER A 102 10.73 -29.48 47.29
CA SER A 102 11.78 -30.19 48.02
C SER A 102 11.77 -31.69 47.70
N GLN A 103 12.95 -32.30 47.47
CA GLN A 103 13.48 -33.44 48.24
C GLN A 103 14.75 -34.10 47.63
N SER A 104 15.76 -34.23 48.51
CA SER A 104 16.83 -35.23 48.71
C SER A 104 17.48 -36.11 47.62
N PRO A 105 18.75 -36.53 47.84
CA PRO A 105 19.61 -37.15 46.83
C PRO A 105 19.65 -38.69 46.89
N SER A 106 19.92 -39.33 45.75
CA SER A 106 20.51 -40.68 45.69
C SER A 106 21.31 -40.89 44.42
N ALA A 107 22.37 -41.69 44.59
CA ALA A 107 23.54 -41.84 43.73
C ALA A 107 23.30 -42.60 42.40
N ALA A 108 24.19 -42.31 41.43
CA ALA A 108 24.83 -43.08 40.33
C ALA A 108 24.34 -44.52 39.97
N PRO A 109 24.62 -45.11 38.77
CA PRO A 109 25.69 -44.76 37.81
C PRO A 109 25.36 -44.87 36.29
N SER A 110 26.39 -44.46 35.51
CA SER A 110 26.73 -44.69 34.09
C SER A 110 25.97 -45.74 33.26
N MET A 111 25.61 -45.37 32.03
CA MET A 111 25.74 -46.24 30.84
C MET A 111 26.11 -45.41 29.60
N SER A 112 27.20 -45.82 28.96
CA SER A 112 27.67 -45.41 27.64
C SER A 112 26.99 -46.25 26.58
N ILE A 113 26.45 -45.63 25.52
CA ILE A 113 25.98 -46.34 24.33
C ILE A 113 26.59 -45.68 23.10
N SER A 114 27.43 -46.48 22.44
CA SER A 114 28.05 -46.27 21.14
C SER A 114 27.01 -46.52 20.05
N PHE A 115 26.90 -45.61 19.07
CA PHE A 115 26.17 -45.86 17.82
C PHE A 115 27.14 -45.72 16.64
N THR A 116 27.30 -46.83 15.93
CA THR A 116 28.00 -46.99 14.65
C THR A 116 27.13 -46.49 13.49
N PRO A 117 27.71 -45.87 12.45
CA PRO A 117 26.99 -45.57 11.22
C PRO A 117 26.97 -46.80 10.30
N GLN A 118 25.79 -47.11 9.75
CA GLN A 118 25.61 -48.16 8.75
C GLN A 118 25.41 -47.52 7.37
N GLU A 119 26.41 -47.69 6.51
CA GLU A 119 26.29 -47.53 5.06
C GLU A 119 25.31 -48.57 4.50
N SER A 120 24.51 -48.15 3.51
CA SER A 120 24.18 -49.03 2.38
C SER A 120 23.73 -48.19 1.17
N SER A 121 23.97 -48.79 0.02
CA SER A 121 24.22 -48.23 -1.29
C SER A 121 23.04 -48.42 -2.26
N THR A 122 23.12 -47.71 -3.41
CA THR A 122 22.55 -48.06 -4.74
C THR A 122 21.01 -48.02 -4.89
N ALA A 123 20.39 -47.56 -5.99
CA ALA A 123 20.77 -47.67 -7.39
C ALA A 123 20.11 -46.60 -8.30
N SER A 124 20.75 -46.44 -9.45
CA SER A 124 20.35 -45.85 -10.72
C SER A 124 18.96 -46.25 -11.26
N VAL A 125 18.22 -45.28 -11.83
CA VAL A 125 17.33 -45.50 -12.98
C VAL A 125 17.35 -44.28 -13.90
N SER A 126 17.80 -44.51 -15.14
CA SER A 126 17.61 -43.63 -16.28
C SER A 126 16.21 -43.82 -16.87
N ALA A 127 15.57 -42.74 -17.32
CA ALA A 127 14.55 -42.83 -18.37
C ALA A 127 14.50 -41.52 -19.18
N SER A 128 14.89 -41.66 -20.44
CA SER A 128 14.73 -40.72 -21.55
C SER A 128 13.31 -40.77 -22.10
N ILE A 129 12.62 -39.63 -22.25
CA ILE A 129 11.56 -39.47 -23.27
C ILE A 129 11.55 -38.01 -23.77
N LEU A 130 11.67 -37.86 -25.08
CA LEU A 130 11.48 -36.67 -25.92
C LEU A 130 10.53 -37.13 -27.05
N PRO A 131 10.05 -36.25 -27.97
CA PRO A 131 9.25 -35.03 -27.88
C PRO A 131 7.82 -35.22 -28.46
N SER A 132 6.93 -34.22 -28.36
CA SER A 132 5.91 -34.00 -29.39
C SER A 132 5.47 -32.53 -29.47
N PRO A 133 5.36 -31.92 -30.67
CA PRO A 133 5.00 -30.53 -30.88
C PRO A 133 3.56 -30.36 -31.37
N GLN A 134 2.83 -29.39 -30.82
CA GLN A 134 1.58 -28.81 -31.35
C GLN A 134 1.46 -27.41 -30.75
N GLU A 135 0.93 -26.35 -31.34
CA GLU A 135 0.45 -25.96 -32.67
C GLU A 135 0.28 -24.43 -32.52
N SER A 136 0.84 -23.62 -33.41
CA SER A 136 0.69 -22.16 -33.39
C SER A 136 -0.61 -21.75 -34.09
N LEU A 137 -1.55 -21.19 -33.33
CA LEU A 137 -2.76 -20.55 -33.85
C LEU A 137 -2.53 -19.04 -33.97
N ILE A 138 -2.22 -18.61 -35.20
CA ILE A 138 -2.14 -17.21 -35.62
C ILE A 138 -3.55 -16.74 -35.94
N LEU A 139 -4.12 -15.85 -35.12
CA LEU A 139 -5.32 -15.07 -35.48
C LEU A 139 -4.88 -13.73 -36.09
N LEU A 140 -5.17 -13.54 -37.38
CA LEU A 140 -5.09 -12.23 -38.05
C LEU A 140 -6.36 -11.41 -37.75
N PRO A 141 -6.25 -10.09 -37.51
CA PRO A 141 -7.40 -9.18 -37.51
C PRO A 141 -7.81 -8.78 -38.94
N PRO A 142 -9.10 -8.51 -39.20
CA PRO A 142 -9.58 -8.06 -40.51
C PRO A 142 -9.22 -6.59 -40.79
N ALA A 143 -8.72 -6.37 -42.00
CA ALA A 143 -8.47 -5.06 -42.58
C ALA A 143 -9.77 -4.24 -42.71
N VAL A 144 -9.75 -3.00 -42.21
CA VAL A 144 -10.78 -2.00 -42.49
C VAL A 144 -10.17 -0.85 -43.28
N ALA A 145 -10.97 -0.39 -44.24
CA ALA A 145 -10.59 0.33 -45.44
C ALA A 145 -10.07 1.75 -45.22
N SER A 146 -9.26 2.13 -46.20
CA SER A 146 -8.76 3.47 -46.51
C SER A 146 -9.86 4.53 -46.61
N VAL A 147 -9.63 5.71 -46.01
CA VAL A 147 -10.24 6.96 -46.47
C VAL A 147 -9.20 8.08 -46.49
N SER A 148 -8.86 8.45 -47.73
CA SER A 148 -8.64 9.80 -48.28
C SER A 148 -7.75 10.82 -47.57
N ALA A 149 -6.71 11.21 -48.32
CA ALA A 149 -5.78 12.31 -48.10
C ALA A 149 -6.40 13.71 -48.19
N THR A 150 -5.84 14.68 -47.44
CA THR A 150 -5.71 16.11 -47.78
C THR A 150 -4.74 16.84 -46.80
N PRO A 151 -4.24 18.06 -47.07
CA PRO A 151 -2.86 18.30 -47.50
C PRO A 151 -1.94 18.95 -46.45
N LEU A 152 -0.63 18.88 -46.75
CA LEU A 152 0.48 19.48 -46.00
C LEU A 152 0.37 21.01 -45.86
N ILE A 153 0.57 21.50 -44.63
CA ILE A 153 0.98 22.86 -44.31
C ILE A 153 2.42 22.79 -43.76
N PRO A 154 3.37 23.63 -44.23
CA PRO A 154 4.74 23.61 -43.73
C PRO A 154 4.82 24.33 -42.38
N ILE A 155 5.04 23.57 -41.30
CA ILE A 155 5.38 24.15 -39.99
C ILE A 155 6.89 24.34 -39.91
N ILE A 156 7.27 25.61 -39.82
CA ILE A 156 8.62 26.12 -39.57
C ILE A 156 9.08 25.61 -38.19
N THR A 157 10.09 24.75 -38.18
CA THR A 157 10.76 24.28 -36.97
C THR A 157 11.65 25.40 -36.44
N ARG A 158 11.18 26.14 -35.42
CA ARG A 158 12.09 26.92 -34.55
C ARG A 158 12.72 25.95 -33.57
N GLN A 159 14.00 25.63 -33.79
CA GLN A 159 14.87 25.06 -32.77
C GLN A 159 14.94 26.04 -31.59
N ALA A 160 14.32 25.67 -30.47
CA ALA A 160 14.65 26.26 -29.18
C ALA A 160 15.94 25.58 -28.68
N GLN A 161 17.02 26.34 -28.63
CA GLN A 161 18.23 25.96 -27.90
C GLN A 161 17.88 25.86 -26.41
N ILE A 162 17.91 24.65 -25.88
CA ILE A 162 17.87 24.41 -24.44
C ILE A 162 19.30 24.60 -23.92
N PRO A 163 19.55 25.49 -22.95
CA PRO A 163 20.86 25.58 -22.33
C PRO A 163 21.09 24.36 -21.45
N SER A 164 22.19 23.66 -21.71
CA SER A 164 22.73 22.59 -20.88
C SER A 164 22.95 23.11 -19.46
N ARG A 165 22.05 22.76 -18.53
CA ARG A 165 22.25 23.02 -17.10
C ARG A 165 23.11 21.92 -16.52
N SER A 166 24.20 22.38 -15.91
CA SER A 166 25.20 21.63 -15.17
C SER A 166 24.56 20.62 -14.22
N ALA A 167 25.14 19.42 -14.17
CA ALA A 167 24.90 18.45 -13.11
C ALA A 167 25.22 19.11 -11.77
N GLU A 168 24.18 19.44 -11.01
CA GLU A 168 24.27 19.95 -9.65
C GLU A 168 23.74 18.85 -8.74
N GLN A 169 24.70 18.27 -8.02
CA GLN A 169 24.65 17.24 -6.99
C GLN A 169 23.24 16.84 -6.52
N ALA A 170 22.80 15.66 -6.94
CA ALA A 170 21.80 14.91 -6.21
C ALA A 170 22.37 14.55 -4.83
N GLN A 171 22.02 15.34 -3.80
CA GLN A 171 22.19 14.91 -2.42
C GLN A 171 21.31 13.67 -2.21
N GLN A 172 21.94 12.51 -2.01
CA GLN A 172 21.29 11.35 -1.42
C GLN A 172 20.88 11.73 0.00
N ILE A 173 19.59 11.94 0.21
CA ILE A 173 18.99 12.09 1.52
C ILE A 173 18.82 10.67 2.08
N SER A 174 19.92 10.04 2.51
CA SER A 174 19.85 8.99 3.52
C SER A 174 19.76 9.71 4.86
N ARG A 175 18.56 10.20 5.19
CA ARG A 175 18.31 10.80 6.51
C ARG A 175 18.12 9.67 7.50
N ASN A 176 19.22 9.29 8.12
CA ASN A 176 19.16 8.65 9.43
C ASN A 176 18.28 9.55 10.35
N PRO A 177 17.20 9.04 10.99
CA PRO A 177 16.29 9.82 11.85
C PRO A 177 16.98 10.58 13.00
N ALA A 178 18.27 10.32 13.24
CA ALA A 178 19.09 10.86 14.31
C ALA A 178 19.33 12.39 14.32
N GLN A 179 18.86 13.17 13.33
CA GLN A 179 19.14 14.62 13.26
C GLN A 179 18.01 15.55 13.70
N CYS A 180 16.94 15.00 14.26
CA CYS A 180 15.85 15.80 14.77
C CYS A 180 15.94 15.84 16.30
N GLN A 181 16.41 16.97 16.83
CA GLN A 181 16.76 17.13 18.26
C GLN A 181 15.53 17.18 19.19
N GLU A 182 14.34 17.43 18.66
CA GLU A 182 13.12 17.62 19.45
C GLU A 182 11.91 16.79 18.97
N CYS A 183 12.04 15.92 17.96
CA CYS A 183 10.92 15.05 17.59
C CYS A 183 10.84 13.82 18.49
N GLU A 184 9.61 13.36 18.68
CA GLU A 184 9.35 12.06 19.25
C GLU A 184 9.36 11.04 18.11
N SER A 185 10.24 10.04 18.21
CA SER A 185 10.27 8.92 17.28
C SER A 185 10.00 7.62 18.01
N GLY A 186 9.48 6.64 17.28
CA GLY A 186 9.28 5.30 17.79
C GLY A 186 9.24 4.28 16.66
N ASN A 187 9.41 3.03 17.05
CA ASN A 187 9.25 1.89 16.17
C ASN A 187 8.40 0.83 16.87
N ILE A 188 7.69 0.05 16.08
CA ILE A 188 6.96 -1.13 16.54
C ILE A 188 7.18 -2.24 15.52
N SER A 189 7.35 -3.45 16.04
CA SER A 189 7.42 -4.68 15.26
C SER A 189 6.31 -5.60 15.77
N VAL A 190 5.41 -6.02 14.88
CA VAL A 190 4.25 -6.85 15.18
C VAL A 190 4.28 -8.08 14.27
N ASP A 191 4.27 -9.27 14.87
CA ASP A 191 4.06 -10.51 14.14
C ASP A 191 2.57 -10.62 13.75
N LEU A 192 2.31 -10.62 12.44
CA LEU A 192 0.98 -10.75 11.85
C LEU A 192 0.57 -12.21 11.63
N SER A 193 1.39 -13.17 12.06
CA SER A 193 1.05 -14.58 11.95
C SER A 193 -0.22 -14.90 12.76
N PRO A 194 -1.25 -15.51 12.15
CA PRO A 194 -2.47 -15.84 12.86
C PRO A 194 -2.15 -16.78 14.02
N PRO A 195 -2.77 -16.59 15.21
CA PRO A 195 -2.57 -17.47 16.34
C PRO A 195 -3.23 -18.84 16.09
N GLY A 196 -2.53 -19.74 15.38
CA GLY A 196 -2.89 -21.15 15.17
C GLY A 196 -3.71 -21.44 13.90
N ASP A 197 -3.80 -22.73 13.54
CA ASP A 197 -4.31 -23.31 12.27
C ASP A 197 -5.79 -23.04 11.93
N THR A 198 -6.49 -22.17 12.67
CA THR A 198 -7.90 -21.86 12.40
C THR A 198 -8.04 -20.48 11.80
N ALA A 199 -7.71 -20.36 10.51
CA ALA A 199 -8.15 -19.25 9.68
C ALA A 199 -9.68 -19.27 9.58
N SER A 200 -10.35 -18.60 10.52
CA SER A 200 -11.80 -18.39 10.48
C SER A 200 -12.07 -17.11 9.69
N GLU A 201 -12.93 -17.20 8.69
CA GLU A 201 -13.34 -16.09 7.79
C GLU A 201 -14.05 -14.92 8.52
N ASP A 202 -14.25 -15.03 9.84
CA ASP A 202 -15.03 -14.11 10.69
C ASP A 202 -14.16 -13.47 11.79
N GLN A 203 -12.86 -13.34 11.54
CA GLN A 203 -11.94 -12.71 12.49
C GLN A 203 -12.16 -11.19 12.49
N PRO A 204 -12.30 -10.55 13.67
CA PRO A 204 -12.43 -9.09 13.74
C PRO A 204 -11.19 -8.40 13.14
N PRO A 205 -11.33 -7.17 12.61
CA PRO A 205 -10.22 -6.44 12.03
C PRO A 205 -9.08 -6.29 13.05
N THR A 206 -7.86 -6.54 12.57
CA THR A 206 -6.65 -6.43 13.40
C THR A 206 -6.27 -4.96 13.48
N ARG A 207 -6.30 -4.43 14.71
CA ARG A 207 -6.05 -3.03 15.04
C ARG A 207 -4.74 -2.89 15.80
N ILE A 208 -3.81 -2.11 15.27
CA ILE A 208 -2.46 -1.90 15.82
C ILE A 208 -2.33 -0.42 16.18
N VAL A 209 -2.13 -0.13 17.47
CA VAL A 209 -2.02 1.26 17.96
C VAL A 209 -0.55 1.63 18.08
N LEU A 210 -0.16 2.72 17.41
CA LEU A 210 1.18 3.27 17.43
C LEU A 210 1.31 4.28 18.57
N GLN A 211 2.17 4.02 19.54
CA GLN A 211 2.34 4.86 20.73
C GLN A 211 3.79 5.33 20.88
N THR A 212 3.97 6.57 21.35
CA THR A 212 5.28 7.10 21.71
C THR A 212 5.89 6.36 22.88
N THR A 213 7.20 6.15 22.83
CA THR A 213 7.95 5.59 23.97
C THR A 213 7.97 6.56 25.16
N ALA A 214 7.95 7.87 24.91
CA ALA A 214 8.09 8.90 25.94
C ALA A 214 6.80 9.18 26.71
N THR A 215 5.66 9.31 26.01
CA THR A 215 4.39 9.77 26.58
C THR A 215 3.30 8.69 26.59
N SER A 216 3.52 7.55 25.92
CA SER A 216 2.48 6.54 25.66
C SER A 216 1.23 7.12 25.00
N GLN A 217 1.38 8.26 24.31
CA GLN A 217 0.33 8.88 23.54
C GLN A 217 0.24 8.18 22.19
N ALA A 218 -0.98 7.83 21.77
CA ALA A 218 -1.22 7.26 20.46
C ALA A 218 -1.00 8.33 19.38
N ILE A 219 -0.06 8.09 18.47
CA ILE A 219 0.23 8.96 17.32
C ILE A 219 -0.54 8.50 16.09
N GLY A 220 -0.78 7.20 15.99
CA GLY A 220 -1.53 6.64 14.89
C GLY A 220 -2.04 5.25 15.17
N GLU A 221 -2.74 4.71 14.19
CA GLU A 221 -3.37 3.42 14.25
C GLU A 221 -3.44 2.83 12.85
N LEU A 222 -3.24 1.51 12.79
CA LEU A 222 -3.29 0.73 11.57
C LEU A 222 -4.40 -0.30 11.75
N GLU A 223 -5.31 -0.38 10.78
CA GLU A 223 -6.41 -1.34 10.77
C GLU A 223 -6.48 -2.05 9.42
N PHE A 224 -6.37 -3.38 9.44
CA PHE A 224 -6.56 -4.19 8.23
C PHE A 224 -8.07 -4.44 8.03
N THR A 225 -8.62 -3.94 6.93
CA THR A 225 -10.07 -4.03 6.64
C THR A 225 -10.50 -5.37 6.04
N GLY A 226 -9.53 -6.18 5.57
CA GLY A 226 -9.75 -7.48 4.94
C GLY A 226 -8.80 -8.56 5.45
N GLN A 227 -8.28 -9.37 4.53
CA GLN A 227 -7.37 -10.47 4.80
C GLN A 227 -6.01 -9.91 5.27
N GLN A 228 -5.70 -10.15 6.54
CA GLN A 228 -4.41 -9.76 7.11
C GLN A 228 -3.26 -10.51 6.41
N PRO A 229 -2.20 -9.81 5.96
CA PRO A 229 -1.03 -10.47 5.40
C PRO A 229 -0.30 -11.25 6.50
N VAL A 230 0.30 -12.38 6.13
CA VAL A 230 1.16 -13.16 7.04
C VAL A 230 2.58 -12.60 6.94
N GLY A 231 3.18 -12.22 8.07
CA GLY A 231 4.51 -11.63 8.08
C GLY A 231 4.80 -10.84 9.36
N VAL A 232 5.86 -10.03 9.33
CA VAL A 232 6.20 -9.06 10.38
C VAL A 232 5.95 -7.66 9.85
N LEU A 233 5.07 -6.93 10.52
CA LEU A 233 4.85 -5.51 10.30
C LEU A 233 5.87 -4.72 11.11
N GLU A 234 6.65 -3.88 10.45
CA GLU A 234 7.48 -2.87 11.08
C GLU A 234 6.95 -1.49 10.71
N ALA A 235 6.55 -0.73 11.73
CA ALA A 235 6.14 0.66 11.55
C ALA A 235 7.06 1.57 12.35
N SER A 236 7.64 2.56 11.69
CA SER A 236 8.43 3.61 12.33
C SER A 236 7.74 4.95 12.14
N PHE A 237 7.75 5.79 13.17
CA PHE A 237 7.11 7.09 13.11
C PHE A 237 8.01 8.17 13.68
N ALA A 238 7.82 9.38 13.19
CA ALA A 238 8.39 10.60 13.74
C ALA A 238 7.32 11.68 13.81
N SER A 239 7.14 12.28 14.98
CA SER A 239 6.19 13.36 15.22
C SER A 239 6.91 14.62 15.71
N GLY A 240 6.27 15.78 15.55
CA GLY A 240 6.88 17.07 15.89
C GLY A 240 7.95 17.51 14.89
N LEU A 241 7.84 17.05 13.64
CA LEU A 241 8.73 17.48 12.57
C LEU A 241 8.39 18.92 12.15
N ASP A 242 9.42 19.76 12.03
CA ASP A 242 9.31 21.08 11.38
C ASP A 242 9.34 20.86 9.86
N THR A 243 8.17 20.51 9.33
CA THR A 243 7.98 20.19 7.92
C THR A 243 7.67 21.44 7.09
N PRO A 244 7.94 21.42 5.77
CA PRO A 244 7.41 22.43 4.87
C PRO A 244 5.90 22.55 5.02
N ASP A 245 5.34 23.74 4.73
CA ASP A 245 3.97 24.19 5.06
C ASP A 245 2.79 23.23 4.73
N ASN A 246 3.02 22.13 4.00
CA ASN A 246 2.00 21.22 3.50
C ASN A 246 2.12 19.78 4.00
N VAL A 247 3.08 19.43 4.86
CA VAL A 247 3.16 18.09 5.47
C VAL A 247 2.84 18.21 6.94
N GLY A 248 1.99 17.32 7.43
CA GLY A 248 1.58 17.22 8.83
C GLY A 248 2.77 17.02 9.76
N SER A 249 2.52 17.18 11.05
CA SER A 249 3.57 17.08 12.07
C SER A 249 4.08 15.66 12.30
N SER A 250 3.40 14.65 11.73
CA SER A 250 3.72 13.24 11.88
C SER A 250 3.92 12.56 10.53
N VAL A 251 4.99 11.77 10.43
CA VAL A 251 5.31 10.89 9.30
C VAL A 251 5.37 9.46 9.83
N LEU A 252 4.80 8.54 9.07
CA LEU A 252 4.70 7.13 9.39
C LEU A 252 5.28 6.31 8.23
N ASP A 253 6.30 5.52 8.49
CA ASP A 253 6.89 4.61 7.52
C ASP A 253 6.51 3.18 7.87
N ILE A 254 5.88 2.47 6.93
CA ILE A 254 5.31 1.15 7.15
C ILE A 254 5.94 0.16 6.19
N THR A 255 6.50 -0.90 6.74
CA THR A 255 7.02 -2.02 5.97
C THR A 255 6.44 -3.32 6.49
N ILE A 256 6.11 -4.23 5.58
CA ILE A 256 5.73 -5.60 5.95
C ILE A 256 6.71 -6.54 5.27
N THR A 257 7.25 -7.44 6.06
CA THR A 257 8.14 -8.50 5.57
C THR A 257 7.42 -9.83 5.73
N ASP A 258 7.35 -10.63 4.68
CA ASP A 258 6.76 -11.97 4.75
C ASP A 258 7.61 -12.91 5.63
N PRO A 259 7.15 -14.15 5.91
CA PRO A 259 7.91 -15.12 6.70
C PRO A 259 9.27 -15.53 6.09
N PHE A 260 9.54 -15.19 4.83
CA PHE A 260 10.78 -15.48 4.11
C PHE A 260 11.74 -14.29 4.09
N GLY A 261 11.39 -13.15 4.68
CA GLY A 261 12.23 -11.96 4.64
C GLY A 261 12.01 -11.07 3.42
N ILE A 262 10.97 -11.33 2.62
CA ILE A 262 10.67 -10.56 1.40
C ILE A 262 9.76 -9.39 1.76
N LEU A 263 10.13 -8.19 1.32
CA LEU A 263 9.32 -6.99 1.48
C LEU A 263 8.05 -7.09 0.63
N ILE A 264 6.91 -6.89 1.28
CA ILE A 264 5.61 -6.77 0.63
C ILE A 264 5.38 -5.28 0.35
N THR A 265 5.21 -4.91 -0.92
CA THR A 265 4.98 -3.52 -1.34
C THR A 265 3.52 -3.22 -1.64
N SER A 266 2.71 -4.24 -1.93
CA SER A 266 1.28 -4.14 -2.24
C SER A 266 0.47 -5.11 -1.39
N LEU A 267 -0.68 -4.66 -0.91
CA LEU A 267 -1.61 -5.44 -0.10
C LEU A 267 -2.78 -5.94 -0.95
N PRO A 268 -3.30 -7.16 -0.68
CA PRO A 268 -4.48 -7.66 -1.39
C PRO A 268 -5.75 -6.91 -1.00
N ASP A 269 -5.81 -6.40 0.23
CA ASP A 269 -6.90 -5.62 0.79
C ASP A 269 -6.36 -4.31 1.36
N GLU A 270 -7.23 -3.30 1.46
CA GLU A 270 -6.87 -1.96 1.90
C GLU A 270 -6.45 -1.93 3.39
N LEU A 271 -5.36 -1.23 3.65
CA LEU A 271 -4.90 -0.85 4.98
C LEU A 271 -5.46 0.53 5.32
N GLU A 272 -6.20 0.63 6.42
CA GLU A 272 -6.64 1.91 6.96
C GLU A 272 -5.54 2.46 7.89
N ILE A 273 -5.08 3.67 7.59
CA ILE A 273 -4.05 4.40 8.32
C ILE A 273 -4.69 5.62 8.97
N CYS A 274 -4.71 5.63 10.30
CA CYS A 274 -5.22 6.71 11.13
C CYS A 274 -4.06 7.49 11.75
N ILE A 275 -3.93 8.79 11.47
CA ILE A 275 -2.86 9.65 12.00
C ILE A 275 -3.46 10.75 12.87
N THR A 276 -2.83 11.07 14.01
CA THR A 276 -3.30 12.15 14.88
C THR A 276 -3.06 13.52 14.25
N THR A 277 -4.06 14.39 14.35
CA THR A 277 -3.99 15.79 13.88
C THR A 277 -3.29 16.71 14.88
N GLY A 278 -3.01 16.23 16.09
CA GLY A 278 -2.50 17.07 17.18
C GLY A 278 -3.52 18.10 17.64
N ASN A 279 -3.07 19.30 18.02
CA ASN A 279 -3.94 20.40 18.46
C ASN A 279 -4.41 21.29 17.29
N ARG A 280 -4.32 20.81 16.05
CA ARG A 280 -4.76 21.56 14.88
C ARG A 280 -6.26 21.34 14.68
N ASP A 281 -6.96 22.42 14.36
CA ASP A 281 -8.31 22.31 13.84
C ASP A 281 -8.20 21.63 12.46
N PRO A 282 -8.96 20.55 12.21
CA PRO A 282 -8.91 19.86 10.92
C PRO A 282 -9.37 20.84 9.84
N ASP A 283 -8.47 21.14 8.89
CA ASP A 283 -8.79 21.94 7.72
C ASP A 283 -9.42 21.03 6.64
N ASP A 284 -10.35 21.57 5.83
CA ASP A 284 -11.12 20.81 4.82
C ASP A 284 -10.27 20.21 3.66
N TYR A 285 -8.94 20.37 3.68
CA TYR A 285 -8.03 20.00 2.58
C TYR A 285 -6.95 19.01 2.99
N GLU A 286 -7.15 18.33 4.11
CA GLU A 286 -6.25 17.29 4.59
C GLU A 286 -6.43 16.00 3.79
N CYS A 287 -5.33 15.37 3.39
CA CYS A 287 -5.37 14.06 2.75
C CYS A 287 -4.25 13.14 3.24
N LEU A 288 -4.46 11.83 3.19
CA LEU A 288 -3.43 10.85 3.47
C LEU A 288 -2.53 10.82 2.24
N GLY A 289 -1.31 11.31 2.40
CA GLY A 289 -0.33 11.31 1.34
C GLY A 289 0.74 10.25 1.55
N PHE A 290 1.30 9.79 0.43
CA PHE A 290 2.43 8.89 0.40
C PHE A 290 3.63 9.58 -0.25
N PHE A 291 4.84 9.12 0.05
CA PHE A 291 6.05 9.66 -0.54
C PHE A 291 6.40 8.90 -1.83
N ASN A 292 6.20 9.55 -2.98
CA ASN A 292 6.61 8.99 -4.26
C ASN A 292 8.14 9.09 -4.40
N GLU A 293 8.85 7.99 -4.20
CA GLU A 293 10.32 7.95 -4.23
C GLU A 293 10.91 8.30 -5.60
N GLN A 294 10.21 7.93 -6.69
CA GLN A 294 10.66 8.19 -8.05
C GLN A 294 10.65 9.70 -8.35
N GLU A 295 9.58 10.38 -7.97
CA GLU A 295 9.40 11.82 -8.18
C GLU A 295 9.96 12.67 -7.03
N ARG A 296 10.35 12.02 -5.92
CA ARG A 296 10.83 12.63 -4.67
C ARG A 296 9.87 13.70 -4.14
N ARG A 297 8.57 13.41 -4.18
CA ARG A 297 7.52 14.32 -3.72
C ARG A 297 6.42 13.57 -2.98
N TRP A 298 5.76 14.26 -2.07
CA TRP A 298 4.53 13.78 -1.46
C TRP A 298 3.38 13.86 -2.46
N GLU A 299 2.64 12.77 -2.59
CA GLU A 299 1.44 12.66 -3.41
C GLU A 299 0.26 12.29 -2.52
N CYS A 300 -0.92 12.80 -2.88
CA CYS A 300 -2.15 12.61 -2.12
C CYS A 300 -2.79 11.29 -2.56
N GLU A 301 -2.87 10.31 -1.67
CA GLU A 301 -3.48 8.99 -1.93
C GLU A 301 -4.98 9.04 -1.68
N ASP A 302 -5.36 9.31 -0.43
CA ASP A 302 -6.74 9.33 0.02
C ASP A 302 -7.14 10.73 0.46
N ARG A 303 -7.99 11.37 -0.34
CA ARG A 303 -8.55 12.70 -0.06
C ARG A 303 -9.69 12.66 0.96
N CYS A 304 -10.27 11.49 1.18
CA CYS A 304 -11.57 11.34 1.82
C CYS A 304 -11.40 10.80 3.22
N LEU A 305 -10.62 11.54 4.01
CA LEU A 305 -10.29 11.14 5.36
C LEU A 305 -11.52 11.12 6.26
N GLU A 306 -11.67 10.02 6.99
CA GLU A 306 -12.68 9.89 8.02
C GLU A 306 -12.10 10.33 9.38
N GLU A 307 -12.74 11.30 10.02
CA GLU A 307 -12.40 11.65 11.39
C GLU A 307 -12.96 10.59 12.35
N ARG A 308 -12.07 9.84 13.01
CA ARG A 308 -12.42 8.91 14.08
C ARG A 308 -11.72 9.32 15.37
N ARG A 309 -12.49 9.93 16.27
CA ARG A 309 -12.05 10.44 17.59
C ARG A 309 -11.08 11.63 17.49
N GLN A 310 -9.78 11.36 17.33
CA GLN A 310 -8.69 12.35 17.26
C GLN A 310 -7.68 11.96 16.16
N PHE A 311 -8.10 11.06 15.28
CA PHE A 311 -7.34 10.58 14.15
C PHE A 311 -8.11 10.90 12.88
N LEU A 312 -7.35 11.20 11.83
CA LEU A 312 -7.85 11.18 10.47
C LEU A 312 -7.38 9.89 9.83
N CYS A 313 -8.35 9.12 9.35
CA CYS A 313 -8.15 7.80 8.79
C CYS A 313 -8.34 7.86 7.28
N GLY A 314 -7.35 7.37 6.54
CA GLY A 314 -7.45 7.13 5.10
C GLY A 314 -7.08 5.68 4.78
N THR A 315 -7.34 5.26 3.56
CA THR A 315 -7.09 3.89 3.07
C THR A 315 -6.00 3.87 2.01
N THR A 316 -5.26 2.76 1.93
CA THR A 316 -4.22 2.54 0.91
C THR A 316 -4.02 1.05 0.64
N ASP A 317 -3.59 0.69 -0.56
CA ASP A 317 -3.29 -0.68 -0.99
C ASP A 317 -1.78 -0.95 -1.11
N HIS A 318 -0.94 0.00 -0.74
CA HIS A 318 0.52 -0.12 -0.85
C HIS A 318 1.24 0.31 0.42
N LEU A 319 2.52 -0.05 0.51
CA LEU A 319 3.35 0.17 1.69
C LEU A 319 4.54 1.04 1.34
N THR A 320 4.68 2.15 2.06
CA THR A 320 5.73 3.17 1.91
C THR A 320 5.71 4.09 3.14
N SER A 321 6.21 5.32 2.98
CA SER A 321 6.09 6.40 3.94
C SER A 321 4.84 7.26 3.70
N PHE A 322 4.01 7.39 4.73
CA PHE A 322 2.76 8.13 4.77
C PHE A 322 2.83 9.36 5.68
N ALA A 323 2.07 10.39 5.35
CA ALA A 323 1.89 11.58 6.18
C ALA A 323 0.53 12.22 5.87
N LEU A 324 -0.01 13.01 6.79
CA LEU A 324 -1.15 13.88 6.47
C LEU A 324 -0.63 15.07 5.66
N LEU A 325 -1.18 15.35 4.49
CA LEU A 325 -0.85 16.53 3.70
C LEU A 325 -1.90 17.62 3.94
N LEU A 326 -1.45 18.83 4.27
CA LEU A 326 -2.30 19.94 4.72
C LEU A 326 -2.72 20.90 3.59
N GLY A 327 -2.61 20.47 2.33
CA GLY A 327 -2.72 21.37 1.17
C GLY A 327 -3.08 20.66 -0.12
N GLY A 328 -3.99 19.69 -0.06
CA GLY A 328 -4.50 19.01 -1.23
C GLY A 328 -5.10 20.00 -2.23
N ASN A 329 -4.67 19.92 -3.50
CA ASN A 329 -5.10 20.83 -4.57
C ASN A 329 -6.64 20.93 -4.62
N ASN A 330 -7.15 22.16 -4.48
CA ASN A 330 -8.55 22.61 -4.23
C ASN A 330 -9.62 22.18 -5.26
N ASN A 331 -9.60 20.96 -5.76
CA ASN A 331 -10.73 20.43 -6.52
C ASN A 331 -11.80 20.00 -5.52
N GLU A 332 -12.56 21.00 -5.06
CA GLU A 332 -13.65 20.91 -4.11
C GLU A 332 -14.64 19.79 -4.51
N ASN A 333 -14.94 18.89 -3.56
CA ASN A 333 -16.10 17.96 -3.52
C ASN A 333 -15.96 16.53 -4.06
N GLU A 334 -14.76 15.95 -4.20
CA GLU A 334 -14.67 14.53 -4.61
C GLU A 334 -15.00 13.56 -3.47
N CYS A 335 -14.80 13.99 -2.23
CA CYS A 335 -15.15 13.21 -1.04
C CYS A 335 -16.61 13.41 -0.74
N GLY A 336 -17.44 12.60 -1.40
CA GLY A 336 -18.87 12.55 -1.21
C GLY A 336 -19.18 12.27 0.24
N SER A 337 -19.34 13.33 1.03
CA SER A 337 -19.86 13.21 2.37
C SER A 337 -21.17 12.43 2.25
N SER A 338 -21.38 11.43 3.09
CA SER A 338 -22.68 10.74 3.18
C SER A 338 -23.85 11.73 3.39
N GLY A 339 -23.55 12.96 3.81
CA GLY A 339 -24.44 14.11 3.82
C GLY A 339 -25.00 14.51 2.44
N ASP A 340 -24.25 14.36 1.35
CA ASP A 340 -24.72 14.72 0.00
C ASP A 340 -25.88 13.82 -0.44
N PHE A 341 -25.83 12.55 -0.08
CA PHE A 341 -26.95 11.64 -0.33
C PHE A 341 -28.19 12.07 0.47
N VAL A 342 -28.02 12.44 1.74
CA VAL A 342 -29.11 12.93 2.59
C VAL A 342 -29.69 14.24 2.03
N ILE A 343 -28.85 15.17 1.60
CA ILE A 343 -29.27 16.44 0.99
C ILE A 343 -29.99 16.17 -0.34
N ALA A 344 -29.52 15.23 -1.15
CA ALA A 344 -30.18 14.83 -2.39
C ALA A 344 -31.57 14.24 -2.12
N TRP A 345 -31.72 13.37 -1.11
CA TRP A 345 -33.03 12.82 -0.73
C TRP A 345 -33.98 13.85 -0.15
N ILE A 346 -33.49 14.76 0.69
CA ILE A 346 -34.30 15.88 1.22
C ILE A 346 -34.77 16.78 0.08
N SER A 347 -33.87 17.09 -0.87
CA SER A 347 -34.19 17.89 -2.05
C SER A 347 -35.22 17.20 -2.94
N LEU A 348 -35.06 15.90 -3.19
CA LEU A 348 -36.01 15.08 -3.95
C LEU A 348 -37.38 15.05 -3.26
N ALA A 349 -37.41 14.83 -1.95
CA ALA A 349 -38.66 14.83 -1.17
C ALA A 349 -39.37 16.18 -1.23
N ALA A 350 -38.64 17.29 -1.16
CA ALA A 350 -39.18 18.63 -1.29
C ALA A 350 -39.81 18.88 -2.68
N VAL A 351 -39.15 18.42 -3.76
CA VAL A 351 -39.67 18.53 -5.13
C VAL A 351 -40.96 17.70 -5.29
N VAL A 352 -40.98 16.46 -4.81
CA VAL A 352 -42.17 15.59 -4.86
C VAL A 352 -43.34 16.22 -4.09
N LEU A 353 -43.07 16.77 -2.90
CA LEU A 353 -44.10 17.43 -2.09
C LEU A 353 -44.66 18.67 -2.79
N ALA A 354 -43.81 19.48 -3.43
CA ALA A 354 -44.25 20.65 -4.20
C ALA A 354 -45.14 20.25 -5.39
N LEU A 355 -44.80 19.17 -6.10
CA LEU A 355 -45.62 18.64 -7.19
C LEU A 355 -46.98 18.13 -6.68
N LEU A 356 -47.03 17.49 -5.52
CA LEU A 356 -48.30 17.07 -4.91
C LEU A 356 -49.20 18.26 -4.57
N PHE A 357 -48.66 19.33 -3.97
CA PHE A 357 -49.44 20.54 -3.70
C PHE A 357 -49.95 21.22 -4.97
N MET A 358 -49.15 21.26 -6.03
CA MET A 358 -49.56 21.77 -7.34
C MET A 358 -50.73 20.95 -7.91
N LEU A 359 -50.65 19.61 -7.87
CA LEU A 359 -51.73 18.73 -8.34
C LEU A 359 -53.02 18.90 -7.53
N LEU A 360 -52.91 18.99 -6.20
CA LEU A 360 -54.06 19.25 -5.33
C LEU A 360 -54.69 20.62 -5.62
N GLY A 361 -53.88 21.64 -5.90
CA GLY A 361 -54.35 22.95 -6.31
C GLY A 361 -55.14 22.92 -7.62
N ILE A 362 -54.63 22.22 -8.63
CA ILE A 362 -55.32 22.03 -9.91
C ILE A 362 -56.65 21.29 -9.72
N LEU A 363 -56.66 20.22 -8.93
CA LEU A 363 -57.89 19.47 -8.62
C LEU A 363 -58.91 20.32 -7.87
N ALA A 364 -58.49 21.13 -6.90
CA ALA A 364 -59.38 22.03 -6.17
C ALA A 364 -60.01 23.08 -7.10
N ILE A 365 -59.23 23.65 -8.03
CA ILE A 365 -59.73 24.58 -9.04
C ILE A 365 -60.74 23.89 -9.96
N GLU A 366 -60.44 22.68 -10.45
CA GLU A 366 -61.35 21.94 -11.32
C GLU A 366 -62.66 21.57 -10.61
N ILE A 367 -62.59 21.09 -9.37
CA ILE A 367 -63.76 20.80 -8.53
C ILE A 367 -64.60 22.07 -8.34
N HIS A 368 -63.97 23.21 -8.08
CA HIS A 368 -64.67 24.49 -7.93
C HIS A 368 -65.39 24.90 -9.22
N ILE A 369 -64.74 24.76 -10.38
CA ILE A 369 -65.33 25.05 -11.69
C ILE A 369 -66.51 24.10 -11.96
N ARG A 370 -66.35 22.79 -11.75
CA ARG A 370 -67.42 21.80 -11.95
C ARG A 370 -68.59 22.03 -11.01
N TYR A 371 -68.33 22.37 -9.75
CA TYR A 371 -69.37 22.71 -8.78
C TYR A 371 -70.15 23.96 -9.20
N LYS A 372 -69.44 25.00 -9.66
CA LYS A 372 -70.06 26.22 -10.17
C LYS A 372 -70.91 25.95 -11.42
N GLN A 373 -70.43 25.12 -12.34
CA GLN A 373 -71.18 24.69 -13.52
C GLN A 373 -72.43 23.89 -13.14
N TYR A 374 -72.31 22.94 -12.21
CA TYR A 374 -73.45 22.16 -11.70
C TYR A 374 -74.52 23.08 -11.09
N LYS A 375 -74.10 24.03 -10.25
CA LYS A 375 -75.01 25.01 -9.65
C LYS A 375 -75.71 25.87 -10.71
N SER A 376 -74.97 26.40 -11.68
CA SER A 376 -75.54 27.19 -12.78
C SER A 376 -76.53 26.39 -13.63
N ASN A 377 -76.22 25.13 -13.92
CA ASN A 377 -77.11 24.25 -14.68
C ASN A 377 -78.41 23.96 -13.92
N HIS A 378 -78.32 23.71 -12.61
CA HIS A 378 -79.50 23.52 -11.75
C HIS A 378 -80.37 24.78 -11.69
N GLU A 379 -79.78 25.97 -11.57
CA GLU A 379 -80.51 27.24 -11.60
C GLU A 379 -81.19 27.47 -12.96
N MET A 380 -80.53 27.13 -14.08
CA MET A 380 -81.15 27.19 -15.41
C MET A 380 -82.30 26.20 -15.60
N GLU A 381 -82.17 24.98 -15.08
CA GLU A 381 -83.24 23.98 -15.10
C GLU A 381 -84.46 24.45 -14.30
N GLU A 382 -84.23 25.05 -13.12
CA GLU A 382 -85.31 25.64 -12.32
C GLU A 382 -86.01 26.78 -13.06
N MET A 383 -85.26 27.68 -13.70
CA MET A 383 -85.83 28.76 -14.51
C MET A 383 -86.62 28.21 -15.71
N THR A 384 -86.11 27.19 -16.39
CA THR A 384 -86.79 26.56 -17.53
C THR A 384 -88.11 25.92 -17.08
N ASN A 385 -88.10 25.18 -15.96
CA ASN A 385 -89.30 24.59 -15.38
C ASN A 385 -90.35 25.65 -14.99
N ARG A 386 -89.92 26.80 -14.45
CA ARG A 386 -90.82 27.93 -14.15
C ARG A 386 -91.44 28.53 -15.40
N ILE A 387 -90.67 28.71 -16.48
CA ILE A 387 -91.17 29.25 -17.76
C ILE A 387 -92.18 28.29 -18.39
N THR A 388 -91.84 26.99 -18.47
CA THR A 388 -92.74 25.96 -19.02
C THR A 388 -94.06 25.89 -18.26
N LYS A 389 -94.03 26.03 -16.93
CA LYS A 389 -95.24 26.07 -16.08
C LYS A 389 -96.07 27.34 -16.29
N ALA A 390 -95.44 28.49 -16.56
CA ALA A 390 -96.18 29.72 -16.86
C ALA A 390 -96.86 29.66 -18.23
N GLN A 391 -96.20 29.08 -19.23
CA GLN A 391 -96.76 28.92 -20.59
C GLN A 391 -97.95 27.96 -20.64
N SER A 392 -98.07 26.99 -19.74
CA SER A 392 -99.22 26.07 -19.71
C SER A 392 -100.47 26.64 -19.03
N MET A 393 -100.36 27.80 -18.38
CA MET A 393 -101.49 28.47 -17.73
C MET A 393 -102.15 29.54 -18.62
N THR A 394 -101.49 29.93 -19.71
CA THR A 394 -102.03 30.80 -20.78
C THR A 394 -102.58 29.95 -21.92
#